data_AF-A0A9W7A3V9-F1
#
_entry.id   AF-A0A9W7A3V9-F1
#
_cell.length_a   1.000
_cell.length_b   1.000
_cell.length_c   1.000
_cell.angle_alpha   90.00
_cell.angle_beta   90.00
_cell.angle_gamma   90.00
#
_symmetry.space_group_name_H-M   'P 1'
#
loop_
_entity.id
_entity.type
_entity.pdbx_description
1 polymer ?
#
loop_
_entity_poly.entity_id
_entity_poly.type
_entity_poly.pdbx_seq_one_letter_code
_entity_poly.pdbx_strand_id
1 'polypeptide(L)'
;MVKLGSTYTHSATQTATEPMDSTSNPPPPPTANLPIPTSFSVTVAKEDFKFNLAHFVAYPGFRERLHGHNYTLSITLLSPNPMLQSDGYVVDFGVVKKSVRAVCKSLNERVIIPTNSDVISIYSTTENE
;
A
#
# COMPACT_ATOMS: atom_id res chain seq x y z
N MET A 1 -10.45 -1.78 -4.83
CA MET A 1 -10.94 -0.49 -4.34
C MET A 1 -9.73 0.41 -4.13
N VAL A 2 -9.49 1.39 -4.99
CA VAL A 2 -8.39 2.36 -4.82
C VAL A 2 -8.88 3.38 -3.81
N LYS A 3 -8.33 3.37 -2.60
CA LYS A 3 -8.59 4.43 -1.62
C LYS A 3 -7.51 5.48 -1.86
N LEU A 4 -7.86 6.53 -2.60
CA LEU A 4 -7.06 7.75 -2.66
C LEU A 4 -7.12 8.39 -1.27
N GLY A 5 -6.15 8.06 -0.43
CA GLY A 5 -5.99 8.69 0.87
C GLY A 5 -5.29 10.04 0.71
N SER A 6 -6.03 11.07 0.32
CA SER A 6 -5.67 12.42 0.73
C SER A 6 -6.20 12.58 2.14
N THR A 7 -5.33 12.68 3.15
CA THR A 7 -5.75 13.23 4.45
C THR A 7 -6.02 14.72 4.24
N TYR A 8 -7.24 15.03 3.79
CA TYR A 8 -7.87 16.34 3.91
C TYR A 8 -9.27 16.12 4.46
N THR A 9 -9.44 16.38 5.75
CA THR A 9 -10.75 16.46 6.38
C THR A 9 -11.32 17.84 6.08
N HIS A 10 -12.37 17.94 5.28
CA HIS A 10 -13.29 19.07 5.32
C HIS A 10 -14.72 18.57 5.23
N SER A 11 -15.41 18.61 6.37
CA SER A 11 -16.86 18.58 6.45
C SER A 11 -17.36 19.97 6.09
N ALA A 12 -18.05 20.11 4.97
CA ALA A 12 -18.82 21.32 4.66
C ALA A 12 -20.26 20.90 4.39
N THR A 13 -21.09 20.93 5.44
CA THR A 13 -22.54 20.89 5.31
C THR A 13 -22.99 22.27 4.85
N GLN A 14 -23.50 22.40 3.62
CA GLN A 14 -24.19 23.61 3.19
C GLN A 14 -25.66 23.27 2.97
N THR A 15 -26.48 23.69 3.93
CA THR A 15 -27.95 23.69 3.83
C THR A 15 -28.33 24.82 2.88
N ALA A 16 -28.88 24.50 1.71
CA ALA A 16 -29.42 25.49 0.78
C ALA A 16 -30.95 25.38 0.75
N THR A 17 -31.62 26.36 1.35
CA THR A 17 -33.03 26.71 1.09
C THR A 17 -33.01 28.12 0.54
N GLU A 18 -33.21 28.31 -0.76
CA GLU A 18 -33.72 29.54 -1.41
C GLU A 18 -34.18 29.14 -2.86
N PRO A 19 -35.21 29.79 -3.43
CA PRO A 19 -35.94 29.29 -4.60
C PRO A 19 -35.30 29.67 -5.95
N MET A 20 -35.66 28.90 -6.98
CA MET A 20 -35.17 28.99 -8.36
C MET A 20 -35.65 30.26 -9.10
N ASP A 21 -34.72 31.06 -9.60
CA ASP A 21 -34.93 32.02 -10.71
C ASP A 21 -34.06 31.61 -11.90
N SER A 22 -34.66 31.54 -13.09
CA SER A 22 -34.20 30.74 -14.23
C SER A 22 -33.69 31.58 -15.41
N THR A 23 -32.70 32.46 -15.22
CA THR A 23 -32.05 33.15 -16.38
C THR A 23 -30.57 33.54 -16.23
N SER A 24 -29.81 33.08 -15.24
CA SER A 24 -28.35 33.32 -15.21
C SER A 24 -27.56 32.04 -15.00
N ASN A 25 -26.60 31.75 -15.89
CA ASN A 25 -25.58 30.75 -15.61
C ASN A 25 -24.83 31.20 -14.35
N PRO A 26 -24.70 30.35 -13.32
CA PRO A 26 -23.97 30.72 -12.13
C PRO A 26 -22.51 31.07 -12.52
N PRO A 27 -21.90 32.07 -11.88
CA PRO A 27 -20.49 32.36 -12.11
C PRO A 27 -19.67 31.08 -11.87
N PRO A 28 -18.59 30.85 -12.65
CA PRO A 28 -17.69 29.74 -12.36
C PRO A 28 -17.28 29.87 -10.88
N PRO A 29 -17.28 28.75 -10.12
CA PRO A 29 -16.90 28.80 -8.72
C PRO A 29 -15.53 29.48 -8.62
N PRO A 30 -15.31 30.36 -7.62
CA PRO A 30 -14.01 30.97 -7.42
C PRO A 30 -12.98 29.85 -7.39
N THR A 31 -11.93 29.99 -8.21
CA THR A 31 -10.80 29.06 -8.25
C THR A 31 -10.21 29.00 -6.84
N ALA A 32 -10.69 28.05 -6.04
CA ALA A 32 -10.21 27.87 -4.69
C ALA A 32 -8.74 27.55 -4.82
N ASN A 33 -7.89 28.42 -4.28
CA ASN A 33 -6.46 28.25 -4.26
C ASN A 33 -6.17 27.14 -3.24
N LEU A 34 -6.42 25.89 -3.65
CA LEU A 34 -6.18 24.73 -2.82
C LEU A 34 -4.68 24.70 -2.52
N PRO A 35 -4.28 24.53 -1.25
CA PRO A 35 -2.87 24.36 -0.92
C PRO A 35 -2.32 23.21 -1.76
N ILE A 36 -1.23 23.48 -2.49
CA ILE A 36 -0.56 22.45 -3.30
C ILE A 36 -0.20 21.32 -2.33
N PRO A 37 -0.64 20.07 -2.59
CA PRO A 37 -0.29 18.94 -1.75
C PRO A 37 1.23 18.89 -1.59
N THR A 38 1.72 18.85 -0.35
CA THR A 38 3.17 18.76 -0.08
C THR A 38 3.75 17.39 -0.46
N SER A 39 2.87 16.39 -0.62
CA SER A 39 3.20 15.05 -1.09
C SER A 39 1.96 14.37 -1.66
N PHE A 40 2.19 13.35 -2.48
CA PHE A 40 1.14 12.45 -2.95
C PHE A 40 1.40 11.03 -2.45
N SER A 41 0.33 10.24 -2.32
CA SER A 41 0.46 8.82 -2.00
C SER A 41 -0.48 7.98 -2.84
N VAL A 42 -0.03 6.76 -3.14
CA VAL A 42 -0.83 5.73 -3.81
C VAL A 42 -0.76 4.47 -2.98
N THR A 43 -1.93 3.94 -2.60
CA THR A 43 -2.04 2.60 -2.02
C THR A 43 -2.62 1.62 -3.04
N VAL A 44 -1.90 0.52 -3.27
CA VAL A 44 -2.34 -0.58 -4.13
C VAL A 44 -2.56 -1.83 -3.28
N ALA A 45 -3.80 -2.30 -3.28
CA ALA A 45 -4.20 -3.56 -2.67
C ALA A 45 -5.10 -4.33 -3.65
N LYS A 46 -4.88 -5.65 -3.74
CA LYS A 46 -5.67 -6.55 -4.58
C LYS A 46 -5.88 -7.87 -3.85
N GLU A 47 -6.97 -8.54 -4.18
CA GLU A 47 -7.31 -9.86 -3.61
C GLU A 47 -6.25 -10.94 -3.95
N ASP A 48 -5.59 -10.81 -5.09
CA ASP A 48 -4.54 -11.72 -5.55
C ASP A 48 -3.15 -11.38 -4.99
N PHE A 49 -3.01 -10.32 -4.18
CA PHE A 49 -1.77 -10.02 -3.46
C PHE A 49 -1.70 -10.87 -2.20
N LYS A 50 -1.53 -12.18 -2.37
CA LYS A 50 -1.50 -13.15 -1.28
C LYS A 50 -0.45 -14.22 -1.52
N PHE A 51 0.07 -14.77 -0.43
CA PHE A 51 0.99 -15.90 -0.43
C PHE A 51 0.82 -16.70 0.86
N ASN A 52 1.00 -18.01 0.78
CA ASN A 52 0.92 -18.88 1.95
C ASN A 52 2.33 -19.36 2.29
N LEU A 53 2.73 -19.22 3.55
CA LEU A 53 4.04 -19.71 3.98
C LEU A 53 4.02 -20.19 5.43
N ALA A 54 5.00 -21.03 5.75
CA ALA A 54 5.29 -21.44 7.12
C ALA A 54 6.41 -20.58 7.71
N HIS A 55 6.35 -20.36 9.02
CA HIS A 55 7.33 -19.58 9.77
C HIS A 55 7.29 -19.94 11.26
N PHE A 56 8.26 -19.39 11.97
CA PHE A 56 8.26 -19.32 13.43
C PHE A 56 9.02 -18.06 13.85
N VAL A 57 8.61 -17.48 14.97
CA VAL A 57 9.23 -16.35 15.64
C VAL A 57 10.07 -16.84 16.82
N ALA A 58 11.29 -16.33 16.90
CA ALA A 58 12.19 -16.56 18.03
C ALA A 58 12.87 -15.25 18.43
N TYR A 59 13.05 -15.05 19.73
CA TYR A 59 13.81 -13.95 20.32
C TYR A 59 14.33 -14.41 21.71
N PRO A 60 15.21 -13.67 22.40
CA PRO A 60 15.77 -14.12 23.67
C PRO A 60 14.69 -14.52 24.69
N GLY A 61 14.73 -15.79 25.14
CA GLY A 61 13.78 -16.34 26.11
C GLY A 61 12.44 -16.82 25.54
N PHE A 62 12.22 -16.76 24.22
CA PHE A 62 10.97 -17.20 23.60
C PHE A 62 11.15 -17.80 22.21
N ARG A 63 10.39 -18.86 21.93
CA ARG A 63 10.28 -19.43 20.59
C ARG A 63 8.93 -20.11 20.41
N GLU A 64 8.16 -19.66 19.44
CA GLU A 64 6.89 -20.31 19.10
C GLU A 64 7.09 -21.61 18.31
N ARG A 65 6.01 -22.41 18.17
CA ARG A 65 6.02 -23.60 17.33
C ARG A 65 5.91 -23.22 15.85
N LEU A 66 6.53 -24.02 14.98
CA LEU A 66 6.39 -23.90 13.53
C LEU A 66 4.91 -24.02 13.14
N HIS A 67 4.44 -23.08 12.34
CA HIS A 67 3.08 -23.05 11.80
C HIS A 67 3.09 -22.24 10.49
N GLY A 68 1.93 -21.98 9.89
CA GLY A 68 1.85 -21.16 8.68
C GLY A 68 0.63 -20.27 8.64
N HIS A 69 0.67 -19.31 7.70
CA HIS A 69 -0.40 -18.34 7.49
C HIS A 69 -0.63 -18.08 6.01
N ASN A 70 -1.82 -17.55 5.73
CA ASN A 70 -2.17 -16.96 4.44
C ASN A 70 -1.96 -15.44 4.56
N TYR A 71 -0.84 -14.95 4.06
CA TYR A 71 -0.50 -13.53 4.11
C TYR A 71 -1.17 -12.78 2.96
N THR A 72 -1.52 -11.53 3.22
CA THR A 72 -1.96 -10.58 2.18
C THR A 72 -1.04 -9.37 2.19
N LEU A 73 -0.79 -8.80 1.01
CA LEU A 73 0.10 -7.68 0.82
C LEU A 73 -0.66 -6.46 0.27
N SER A 74 -0.38 -5.30 0.84
CA SER A 74 -0.71 -4.01 0.25
C SER A 74 0.54 -3.14 0.27
N ILE A 75 0.66 -2.24 -0.70
CA ILE A 75 1.80 -1.33 -0.80
C ILE A 75 1.32 0.10 -0.89
N THR A 76 1.93 0.99 -0.11
CA THR A 76 1.75 2.44 -0.20
C THR A 76 3.04 3.06 -0.68
N LEU A 77 2.96 3.84 -1.76
CA LEU A 77 4.08 4.55 -2.35
C LEU A 77 3.85 6.06 -2.15
N LEU A 78 4.86 6.73 -1.60
CA LEU A 78 4.85 8.15 -1.33
C LEU A 78 5.67 8.88 -2.41
N SER A 79 5.10 9.91 -3.00
CA SER A 79 5.84 10.90 -3.78
C SER A 79 6.39 11.95 -2.82
N PRO A 80 7.73 12.07 -2.66
CA PRO A 80 8.33 13.16 -1.92
C PRO A 80 8.22 14.49 -2.67
N ASN A 81 7.83 14.48 -3.95
CA ASN A 81 7.64 15.68 -4.76
C ASN A 81 6.17 16.15 -4.71
N PRO A 82 5.91 17.44 -4.41
CA PRO A 82 4.58 18.05 -4.49
C PRO A 82 4.06 18.21 -5.92
N MET A 83 4.88 17.93 -6.94
CA MET A 83 4.48 17.87 -8.34
C MET A 83 4.51 16.42 -8.84
N LEU A 84 3.45 16.04 -9.55
CA LEU A 84 3.36 14.76 -10.25
C LEU A 84 4.29 14.75 -11.46
N GLN A 85 4.55 13.56 -11.99
CA GLN A 85 5.26 13.41 -13.26
C GLN A 85 4.48 14.08 -14.40
N SER A 86 5.10 14.26 -15.57
CA SER A 86 4.47 14.94 -16.71
C SER A 86 3.19 14.25 -17.21
N ASP A 87 3.02 12.97 -16.92
CA ASP A 87 1.83 12.17 -17.23
C ASP A 87 0.77 12.20 -16.11
N GLY A 88 1.02 12.92 -15.02
CA GLY A 88 0.13 13.05 -13.88
C GLY A 88 0.10 11.85 -12.94
N TYR A 89 1.01 10.87 -13.08
CA TYR A 89 1.08 9.74 -12.15
C TYR A 89 2.13 9.96 -11.05
N VAL A 90 1.86 9.37 -9.88
CA VAL A 90 2.92 9.07 -8.88
C VAL A 90 3.76 7.89 -9.38
N VAL A 91 3.07 6.88 -9.91
CA VAL A 91 3.65 5.64 -10.46
C VAL A 91 2.58 4.90 -11.27
N ASP A 92 2.99 4.19 -12.31
CA ASP A 92 2.10 3.26 -13.04
C ASP A 92 1.72 2.05 -12.15
N PHE A 93 0.41 1.89 -11.92
CA PHE A 93 -0.11 0.75 -11.17
C PHE A 93 0.21 -0.60 -11.84
N GLY A 94 0.35 -0.66 -13.16
CA GLY A 94 0.79 -1.83 -13.91
C GLY A 94 2.13 -2.37 -13.41
N VAL A 95 3.11 -1.48 -13.29
CA VAL A 95 4.43 -1.78 -12.75
C VAL A 95 4.34 -2.25 -11.30
N VAL A 96 3.63 -1.51 -10.45
CA VAL A 96 3.46 -1.87 -9.02
C VAL A 96 2.83 -3.25 -8.87
N LYS A 97 1.73 -3.51 -9.59
CA LYS A 97 1.02 -4.80 -9.58
C LYS A 97 1.92 -5.95 -10.04
N LYS A 98 2.74 -5.75 -11.08
CA LYS A 98 3.66 -6.76 -11.59
C LYS A 98 4.72 -7.11 -10.54
N SER A 99 5.32 -6.10 -9.91
CA SER A 99 6.35 -6.29 -8.88
C SER A 99 5.81 -6.98 -7.64
N VAL A 100 4.66 -6.54 -7.12
CA VAL A 100 4.03 -7.17 -5.94
C VAL A 100 3.71 -8.63 -6.20
N ARG A 101 3.15 -8.96 -7.36
CA ARG A 101 2.85 -10.37 -7.71
C ARG A 101 4.10 -11.23 -7.82
N ALA A 102 5.20 -10.68 -8.34
CA ALA A 102 6.46 -11.40 -8.39
C ALA A 102 6.97 -11.76 -6.99
N VAL A 103 6.86 -10.83 -6.04
CA VAL A 103 7.20 -11.06 -4.62
C VAL A 103 6.26 -12.08 -3.97
N CYS A 104 4.95 -11.95 -4.14
CA CYS A 104 4.01 -12.94 -3.62
C CYS A 104 4.31 -14.34 -4.16
N LYS A 105 4.60 -14.45 -5.48
CA LYS A 105 4.97 -15.72 -6.11
C LYS A 105 6.28 -16.29 -5.56
N SER A 106 7.29 -15.47 -5.28
CA SER A 106 8.56 -15.96 -4.73
C SER A 106 8.44 -16.46 -3.28
N LEU A 107 7.49 -15.92 -2.52
CA LEU A 107 7.26 -16.28 -1.11
C LEU A 107 6.25 -17.42 -0.93
N ASN A 108 5.39 -17.68 -1.91
CA ASN A 108 4.34 -18.68 -1.80
C ASN A 108 4.92 -20.11 -1.69
N GLU A 109 4.33 -20.91 -0.81
CA GLU A 109 4.69 -22.31 -0.55
C GLU A 109 6.17 -22.45 -0.15
N ARG A 110 6.61 -21.63 0.81
CA ARG A 110 7.96 -21.66 1.37
C ARG A 110 7.91 -21.69 2.90
N VAL A 111 9.06 -21.95 3.50
CA VAL A 111 9.33 -21.68 4.92
C VAL A 111 10.26 -20.47 4.99
N ILE A 112 9.89 -19.42 5.72
CA ILE A 112 10.81 -18.31 5.98
C ILE A 112 11.73 -18.68 7.12
N ILE A 113 13.04 -18.60 6.86
CA ILE A 113 14.09 -18.79 7.85
C ILE A 113 14.83 -17.45 8.03
N PRO A 114 14.81 -16.83 9.22
CA PRO A 114 15.46 -15.55 9.46
C PRO A 114 16.97 -15.72 9.64
N THR A 115 17.73 -15.65 8.54
CA THR A 115 19.19 -15.88 8.50
C THR A 115 20.03 -14.90 9.31
N ASN A 116 19.46 -13.75 9.66
CA ASN A 116 20.12 -12.69 10.42
C ASN A 116 19.67 -12.65 11.88
N SER A 117 19.01 -13.70 12.37
CA SER A 117 18.60 -13.81 13.77
C SER A 117 19.80 -14.05 14.69
N ASP A 118 19.82 -13.37 15.82
CA ASP A 118 20.80 -13.53 16.91
C ASP A 118 20.53 -14.75 17.81
N VAL A 119 19.38 -15.40 17.64
CA VAL A 119 18.93 -16.54 18.45
C VAL A 119 18.72 -17.83 17.66
N ILE A 120 19.05 -17.84 16.37
CA ILE A 120 18.92 -19.02 15.50
C ILE A 120 20.27 -19.31 14.83
N SER A 121 20.79 -20.52 15.03
CA SER A 121 21.96 -21.02 14.31
C SER A 121 21.52 -21.88 13.13
N ILE A 122 22.06 -21.59 11.94
CA ILE A 122 21.75 -22.28 10.70
C ILE A 122 23.04 -22.89 10.17
N TYR A 123 23.00 -24.16 9.85
CA TYR A 123 24.14 -24.92 9.34
C TYR A 123 23.73 -25.57 8.01
N SER A 124 24.61 -25.52 7.01
CA SER A 124 24.47 -26.31 5.79
C SER A 124 25.18 -27.64 5.97
N THR A 125 24.49 -28.74 5.72
CA THR A 125 25.13 -30.07 5.61
C THR A 125 25.27 -30.40 4.13
N THR A 126 26.47 -30.76 3.69
CA THR A 126 26.67 -31.41 2.40
C THR A 126 26.45 -32.90 2.62
N GLU A 127 25.28 -33.43 2.25
CA GLU A 127 25.14 -34.87 2.07
C GLU A 127 25.81 -35.20 0.73
N ASN A 128 26.98 -35.87 0.79
CA ASN A 128 27.54 -36.54 -0.36
C ASN A 128 26.66 -37.76 -0.63
N GLU A 129 25.80 -37.66 -1.64
CA GLU A 129 25.11 -38.81 -2.25
C GLU A 129 26.10 -39.62 -3.10
#